data_AF-S3DG14-F1
#
_entry.id   AF-S3DG14-F1
#
_cell.length_a   1.000
_cell.length_b   1.000
_cell.length_c   1.000
_cell.angle_alpha   90.00
_cell.angle_beta   90.00
_cell.angle_gamma   90.00
#
_symmetry.space_group_name_H-M   'P 1'
#
loop_
_entity.id
_entity.type
_entity.pdbx_description
1 polymer ?
#
loop_
_entity_poly.entity_id
_entity_poly.type
_entity_poly.pdbx_seq_one_letter_code
_entity_poly.pdbx_strand_id
1 'polypeptide(L)'
;MKKFFNKLEAKADSFTQDFRGQSGGGQQSIQQNQPSTLGPPTPDDIFRYRYHHGTNLGSIFVLEKWLSGSMFPESAKGESELDAVTASVKEKGIHETRHIWEKHWRSAVSEDDWAWLKNEARCTSIRLPVGWWIMGGQQLGERLHGTEWKGLEGVYSGAWAIVREFVAAAQNHGIGVLLDLHGLPGGANAEDHSGTSSHKTALWGNKKNLELAKQSLHFMANEIRNGMQGVVGLQIVNESVYDGKGMYEFYSQAIDIIGGVDESIPIYISDGWDLPRCIQWTNSRHPHHNRKSPIVIDTHRYFTFSDKDRACSPQEIIGRIPSELGEVNAGELCNRGEAQVIVGEWSNVLDGQTWGRSNPGDKDALVHQFGEAQSHQWYQKSGGGFFWTYKMDWMDGGEWGFVEQTKKSNIFVPQFLSLPPQDIQGRLQHAHQKRVEMCDQASSGHCNYWNSTSPKEHFEHHLYTEGWNVGFSDAAVFYGARVEGKINGSSGGGDKIGCLEIWVKKRLLESGQRGKYSWEWEQGFRAGVKGFEECVGM
;
A
#
# COMPACT_ATOMS: atom_id res chain seq x y z
N MET A 1 -37.01 -10.32 17.26
CA MET A 1 -36.41 -11.66 17.06
C MET A 1 -36.90 -12.37 15.80
N LYS A 2 -38.20 -12.69 15.60
CA LYS A 2 -38.67 -13.36 14.35
C LYS A 2 -38.34 -12.64 13.03
N LYS A 3 -38.41 -11.30 12.98
CA LYS A 3 -38.01 -10.52 11.78
C LYS A 3 -36.50 -10.53 11.48
N PHE A 4 -35.66 -10.88 12.45
CA PHE A 4 -34.21 -11.00 12.28
C PHE A 4 -33.83 -12.38 11.72
N PHE A 5 -34.50 -13.44 12.20
CA PHE A 5 -34.35 -14.81 11.67
C PHE A 5 -34.84 -14.94 10.22
N ASN A 6 -35.97 -14.35 9.86
CA ASN A 6 -36.45 -14.38 8.47
C ASN A 6 -35.54 -13.63 7.48
N LYS A 7 -34.72 -12.68 7.96
CA LYS A 7 -33.70 -11.99 7.14
C LYS A 7 -32.44 -12.82 6.94
N LEU A 8 -32.17 -13.79 7.82
CA LEU A 8 -31.04 -14.72 7.74
C LEU A 8 -31.39 -15.93 6.88
N GLU A 9 -32.60 -16.48 6.99
CA GLU A 9 -33.12 -17.52 6.07
C GLU A 9 -33.17 -17.01 4.63
N ALA A 10 -33.66 -15.78 4.40
CA ALA A 10 -33.68 -15.18 3.06
C ALA A 10 -32.26 -14.95 2.47
N LYS A 11 -31.23 -14.79 3.31
CA LYS A 11 -29.83 -14.70 2.87
C LYS A 11 -29.23 -16.08 2.60
N ALA A 12 -29.60 -17.11 3.36
CA ALA A 12 -29.17 -18.50 3.13
C ALA A 12 -29.80 -19.10 1.86
N ASP A 13 -31.06 -18.77 1.58
CA ASP A 13 -31.75 -19.15 0.34
C ASP A 13 -31.22 -18.38 -0.88
N SER A 14 -30.80 -17.12 -0.73
CA SER A 14 -30.09 -16.41 -1.81
C SER A 14 -28.69 -16.99 -2.05
N PHE A 15 -28.00 -17.43 -0.99
CA PHE A 15 -26.70 -18.11 -1.06
C PHE A 15 -26.76 -19.41 -1.86
N THR A 16 -27.87 -20.15 -1.78
CA THR A 16 -28.06 -21.40 -2.55
C THR A 16 -28.66 -21.18 -3.94
N GLN A 17 -29.37 -20.07 -4.18
CA GLN A 17 -29.88 -19.72 -5.52
C GLN A 17 -28.83 -19.07 -6.42
N ASP A 18 -27.93 -18.23 -5.91
CA ASP A 18 -26.89 -17.61 -6.73
C ASP A 18 -25.90 -18.64 -7.31
N PHE A 19 -25.72 -19.79 -6.63
CA PHE A 19 -24.97 -20.94 -7.16
C PHE A 19 -25.74 -21.75 -8.21
N ARG A 20 -27.08 -21.64 -8.29
CA ARG A 20 -27.92 -22.36 -9.27
C ARG A 20 -28.23 -21.53 -10.53
N GLY A 21 -28.01 -20.22 -10.49
CA GLY A 21 -28.36 -19.29 -11.58
C GLY A 21 -27.39 -19.23 -12.77
N GLN A 22 -26.19 -19.81 -12.66
CA GLN A 22 -25.20 -19.84 -13.75
C GLN A 22 -24.99 -21.25 -14.32
N SER A 23 -26.08 -21.94 -14.67
CA SER A 23 -26.01 -23.09 -15.58
C SER A 23 -26.36 -22.66 -17.01
N GLY A 24 -25.59 -21.70 -17.54
CA GLY A 24 -25.46 -21.49 -18.99
C GLY A 24 -24.26 -22.30 -19.47
N GLY A 25 -24.50 -23.26 -20.38
CA GLY A 25 -23.58 -24.35 -20.68
C GLY A 25 -22.14 -23.95 -21.02
N GLY A 26 -21.26 -24.13 -20.03
CA GLY A 26 -19.82 -24.29 -20.17
C GLY A 26 -19.37 -25.22 -19.05
N GLN A 27 -18.74 -26.35 -19.40
CA GLN A 27 -18.18 -27.27 -18.41
C GLN A 27 -17.15 -26.54 -17.53
N GLN A 28 -17.52 -26.14 -16.30
CA GLN A 28 -16.54 -25.83 -15.28
C GLN A 28 -15.85 -27.15 -14.92
N SER A 29 -14.59 -27.29 -15.34
CA SER A 29 -13.75 -28.40 -14.91
C SER A 29 -13.64 -28.36 -13.38
N ILE A 30 -13.94 -29.48 -12.72
CA ILE A 30 -13.64 -29.65 -11.30
C ILE A 30 -12.12 -29.54 -11.17
N GLN A 31 -11.63 -28.38 -10.71
CA GLN A 31 -10.20 -28.19 -10.49
C GLN A 31 -9.77 -29.11 -9.35
N GLN A 32 -8.92 -30.09 -9.69
CA GLN A 32 -8.34 -30.99 -8.70
C GLN A 32 -7.35 -30.23 -7.81
N ASN A 33 -7.30 -30.61 -6.53
CA ASN A 33 -6.30 -30.10 -5.60
C ASN A 33 -4.90 -30.33 -6.15
N GLN A 34 -4.02 -29.35 -5.91
CA GLN A 34 -2.62 -29.39 -6.31
C GLN A 34 -1.74 -29.77 -5.11
N PRO A 35 -0.51 -30.25 -5.32
CA PRO A 35 0.45 -30.43 -4.24
C PRO A 35 0.70 -29.10 -3.50
N SER A 36 0.75 -29.17 -2.16
CA SER A 36 1.08 -28.01 -1.34
C SER A 36 2.52 -27.54 -1.58
N THR A 37 2.69 -26.23 -1.65
CA THR A 37 3.98 -25.52 -1.76
C THR A 37 4.20 -24.56 -0.58
N LEU A 38 3.41 -24.70 0.50
CA LEU A 38 3.49 -23.86 1.68
C LEU A 38 4.86 -23.99 2.35
N GLY A 39 5.61 -22.89 2.36
CA GLY A 39 6.75 -22.66 3.25
C GLY A 39 6.43 -21.61 4.32
N PRO A 40 7.33 -21.41 5.32
CA PRO A 40 7.20 -20.28 6.23
C PRO A 40 7.33 -18.95 5.47
N PRO A 41 6.74 -17.84 5.97
CA PRO A 41 6.91 -16.52 5.37
C PRO A 41 8.39 -16.12 5.29
N THR A 42 8.76 -15.61 4.11
CA THR A 42 10.10 -15.09 3.82
C THR A 42 10.25 -13.63 4.32
N PRO A 43 11.47 -13.09 4.40
CA PRO A 43 11.68 -11.66 4.66
C PRO A 43 10.95 -10.75 3.66
N ASP A 44 10.95 -11.10 2.38
CA ASP A 44 10.22 -10.34 1.36
C ASP A 44 8.70 -10.40 1.57
N ASP A 45 8.15 -11.55 1.97
CA ASP A 45 6.74 -11.64 2.37
C ASP A 45 6.45 -10.67 3.54
N ILE A 46 7.33 -10.61 4.54
CA ILE A 46 7.16 -9.71 5.69
C ILE A 46 7.13 -8.25 5.23
N PHE A 47 8.07 -7.82 4.37
CA PHE A 47 8.07 -6.46 3.84
C PHE A 47 6.81 -6.14 3.02
N ARG A 48 6.37 -7.07 2.16
CA ARG A 48 5.28 -6.87 1.19
C ARG A 48 3.88 -6.90 1.78
N TYR A 49 3.66 -7.69 2.83
CA TYR A 49 2.31 -7.98 3.33
C TYR A 49 2.04 -7.46 4.74
N ARG A 50 3.03 -6.91 5.44
CA ARG A 50 2.82 -6.36 6.78
C ARG A 50 2.00 -5.08 6.75
N TYR A 51 1.50 -4.68 7.91
CA TYR A 51 0.89 -3.38 8.08
C TYR A 51 1.88 -2.25 7.77
N HIS A 52 1.51 -1.38 6.84
CA HIS A 52 2.30 -0.25 6.40
C HIS A 52 1.99 0.97 7.28
N HIS A 53 2.87 1.25 8.24
CA HIS A 53 2.87 2.47 9.03
C HIS A 53 4.00 3.33 8.51
N GLY A 54 3.69 4.40 7.79
CA GLY A 54 4.68 5.03 6.94
C GLY A 54 4.44 6.47 6.57
N THR A 55 5.39 7.00 5.81
CA THR A 55 5.36 8.33 5.20
C THR A 55 5.76 8.27 3.74
N ASN A 56 5.30 9.25 2.98
CA ASN A 56 5.83 9.59 1.68
C ASN A 56 7.13 10.34 1.82
N LEU A 57 8.05 10.10 0.90
CA LEU A 57 9.25 10.91 0.72
C LEU A 57 9.09 11.82 -0.50
N GLY A 58 8.13 12.74 -0.41
CA GLY A 58 7.84 13.71 -1.45
C GLY A 58 9.01 14.64 -1.71
N SER A 59 9.10 15.16 -2.94
CA SER A 59 10.11 16.15 -3.34
C SER A 59 11.58 15.70 -3.22
N ILE A 60 11.84 14.38 -3.30
CA ILE A 60 13.20 13.83 -3.44
C ILE A 60 13.56 13.61 -4.91
N PHE A 61 12.94 12.62 -5.57
CA PHE A 61 13.22 12.28 -6.98
C PHE A 61 12.19 12.86 -7.96
N VAL A 62 11.18 13.53 -7.43
CA VAL A 62 10.17 14.31 -8.16
C VAL A 62 9.93 15.58 -7.36
N LEU A 63 10.52 16.69 -7.76
CA LEU A 63 10.49 17.95 -7.03
C LEU A 63 9.11 18.60 -7.08
N GLU A 64 8.72 19.12 -5.92
CA GLU A 64 7.62 20.05 -5.72
C GLU A 64 8.15 21.28 -4.98
N LYS A 65 7.93 22.45 -5.56
CA LYS A 65 8.54 23.70 -5.08
C LYS A 65 8.16 24.09 -3.65
N TRP A 66 6.94 23.79 -3.23
CA TRP A 66 6.48 24.09 -1.88
C TRP A 66 7.16 23.21 -0.81
N LEU A 67 7.62 22.01 -1.18
CA LEU A 67 8.33 21.08 -0.31
C LEU A 67 9.84 21.29 -0.32
N SER A 68 10.43 21.45 -1.51
CA SER A 68 11.88 21.58 -1.70
C SER A 68 12.23 22.83 -2.49
N GLY A 69 11.79 23.99 -2.00
CA GLY A 69 11.96 25.27 -2.69
C GLY A 69 13.43 25.63 -2.93
N SER A 70 14.35 25.12 -2.10
CA SER A 70 15.79 25.37 -2.25
C SER A 70 16.39 24.79 -3.55
N MET A 71 15.69 23.84 -4.18
CA MET A 71 16.10 23.23 -5.45
C MET A 71 15.70 24.03 -6.69
N PHE A 72 14.91 25.09 -6.55
CA PHE A 72 14.42 25.91 -7.65
C PHE A 72 15.26 27.18 -7.81
N PRO A 73 16.04 27.33 -8.90
CA PRO A 73 16.69 28.60 -9.21
C PRO A 73 15.66 29.72 -9.39
N GLU A 74 16.03 30.96 -9.10
CA GLU A 74 15.14 32.13 -9.28
C GLU A 74 14.67 32.29 -10.73
N SER A 75 15.43 31.79 -11.72
CA SER A 75 15.02 31.83 -13.13
C SER A 75 14.04 30.73 -13.54
N ALA A 76 13.69 29.80 -12.64
CA ALA A 76 12.68 28.78 -12.89
C ALA A 76 11.31 29.44 -13.11
N LYS A 77 10.65 29.08 -14.21
CA LYS A 77 9.39 29.70 -14.65
C LYS A 77 8.14 28.99 -14.16
N GLY A 78 8.30 27.81 -13.56
CA GLY A 78 7.24 26.97 -13.04
C GLY A 78 7.65 26.31 -11.73
N GLU A 79 6.89 25.30 -11.33
CA GLU A 79 6.99 24.68 -9.99
C GLU A 79 7.28 23.17 -10.07
N SER A 80 7.54 22.66 -11.27
CA SER A 80 7.82 21.25 -11.53
C SER A 80 9.31 20.91 -11.58
N GLU A 81 9.64 19.61 -11.46
CA GLU A 81 10.98 19.06 -11.67
C GLU A 81 11.63 19.57 -12.97
N LEU A 82 10.88 19.55 -14.08
CA LEU A 82 11.39 19.98 -15.38
C LEU A 82 11.79 21.46 -15.39
N ASP A 83 11.02 22.31 -14.71
CA ASP A 83 11.32 23.74 -14.62
C ASP A 83 12.59 23.99 -13.81
N ALA A 84 12.74 23.32 -12.66
CA ALA A 84 13.91 23.43 -11.79
C ALA A 84 15.18 23.00 -12.52
N VAL A 85 15.17 21.81 -13.13
CA VAL A 85 16.36 21.26 -13.80
C VAL A 85 16.71 22.07 -15.04
N THR A 86 15.73 22.52 -15.82
CA THR A 86 15.98 23.31 -17.04
C THR A 86 16.60 24.66 -16.69
N ALA A 87 16.09 25.32 -15.65
CA ALA A 87 16.67 26.55 -15.14
C ALA A 87 18.11 26.35 -14.65
N SER A 88 18.34 25.31 -13.84
CA SER A 88 19.67 25.01 -13.29
C SER A 88 20.68 24.68 -14.39
N VAL A 89 20.31 23.88 -15.39
CA VAL A 89 21.19 23.56 -16.53
C VAL A 89 21.53 24.81 -17.32
N LYS A 90 20.56 25.71 -17.54
CA LYS A 90 20.79 26.96 -18.26
C LYS A 90 21.77 27.88 -17.51
N GLU A 91 21.69 27.93 -16.18
CA GLU A 91 22.54 28.78 -15.35
C GLU A 91 23.93 28.19 -15.10
N LYS A 92 24.00 26.89 -14.80
CA LYS A 92 25.19 26.23 -14.23
C LYS A 92 25.79 25.14 -15.12
N GLY A 93 25.08 24.74 -16.17
CA GLY A 93 25.44 23.60 -17.02
C GLY A 93 25.09 22.25 -16.41
N ILE A 94 25.19 21.20 -17.24
CA ILE A 94 24.79 19.83 -16.89
C ILE A 94 25.58 19.26 -15.71
N HIS A 95 26.90 19.45 -15.69
CA HIS A 95 27.77 18.84 -14.68
C HIS A 95 27.49 19.37 -13.26
N GLU A 96 27.40 20.69 -13.11
CA GLU A 96 27.10 21.29 -11.80
C GLU A 96 25.66 20.99 -11.37
N THR A 97 24.70 21.03 -12.30
CA THR A 97 23.31 20.65 -12.01
C THR A 97 23.21 19.20 -11.53
N ARG A 98 23.94 18.28 -12.18
CA ARG A 98 24.05 16.88 -11.71
C ARG A 98 24.56 16.82 -10.27
N HIS A 99 25.61 17.55 -9.93
CA HIS A 99 26.16 17.55 -8.57
C HIS A 99 25.13 18.03 -7.54
N ILE A 100 24.38 19.08 -7.85
CA ILE A 100 23.30 19.61 -7.00
C ILE A 100 22.20 18.56 -6.79
N TRP A 101 21.72 17.92 -7.86
CA TRP A 101 20.69 16.89 -7.79
C TRP A 101 21.15 15.64 -7.03
N GLU A 102 22.36 15.13 -7.32
CA GLU A 102 22.91 13.97 -6.61
C GLU A 102 23.12 14.27 -5.11
N LYS A 103 23.50 15.50 -4.77
CA LYS A 103 23.60 15.93 -3.37
C LYS A 103 22.23 15.91 -2.70
N HIS A 104 21.21 16.52 -3.32
CA HIS A 104 19.83 16.54 -2.81
C HIS A 104 19.32 15.13 -2.49
N TRP A 105 19.42 14.21 -3.45
CA TRP A 105 18.95 12.84 -3.28
C TRP A 105 19.69 12.10 -2.15
N ARG A 106 21.01 12.27 -2.05
CA ARG A 106 21.84 11.57 -1.04
C ARG A 106 21.69 12.15 0.37
N SER A 107 21.34 13.43 0.50
CA SER A 107 21.14 14.07 1.80
C SER A 107 19.69 14.11 2.28
N ALA A 108 18.75 13.64 1.47
CA ALA A 108 17.32 13.75 1.79
C ALA A 108 16.92 12.98 3.06
N VAL A 109 17.59 11.85 3.33
CA VAL A 109 17.42 11.06 4.56
C VAL A 109 18.80 10.67 5.09
N SER A 110 19.21 11.32 6.17
CA SER A 110 20.46 11.04 6.89
C SER A 110 20.34 9.77 7.74
N GLU A 111 21.47 9.30 8.30
CA GLU A 111 21.46 8.16 9.23
C GLU A 111 20.61 8.45 10.48
N ASP A 112 20.63 9.68 10.99
CA ASP A 112 19.80 10.08 12.13
C ASP A 112 18.31 10.08 11.75
N ASP A 113 17.97 10.47 10.53
CA ASP A 113 16.60 10.38 10.00
C ASP A 113 16.14 8.91 9.93
N TRP A 114 17.00 7.99 9.48
CA TRP A 114 16.68 6.56 9.44
C TRP A 114 16.49 5.97 10.84
N ALA A 115 17.36 6.34 11.79
CA ALA A 115 17.23 5.95 13.18
C ALA A 115 15.92 6.49 13.79
N TRP A 116 15.57 7.74 13.50
CA TRP A 116 14.33 8.38 13.94
C TRP A 116 13.09 7.68 13.38
N LEU A 117 13.04 7.47 12.05
CA LEU A 117 11.95 6.77 11.37
C LEU A 117 11.71 5.39 11.98
N LYS A 118 12.79 4.65 12.27
CA LYS A 118 12.71 3.30 12.86
C LYS A 118 12.28 3.32 14.33
N ASN A 119 12.93 4.14 15.15
CA ASN A 119 12.87 3.99 16.61
C ASN A 119 11.80 4.87 17.26
N GLU A 120 11.58 6.07 16.72
CA GLU A 120 10.62 7.04 17.27
C GLU A 120 9.30 6.98 16.51
N ALA A 121 9.36 7.11 15.18
CA ALA A 121 8.16 7.09 14.34
C ALA A 121 7.62 5.67 14.08
N ARG A 122 8.38 4.63 14.47
CA ARG A 122 8.01 3.21 14.31
C ARG A 122 7.60 2.85 12.88
N CYS A 123 8.23 3.49 11.91
CA CYS A 123 7.95 3.34 10.49
C CYS A 123 8.25 1.90 10.03
N THR A 124 7.28 1.25 9.39
CA THR A 124 7.47 -0.05 8.75
C THR A 124 7.76 0.10 7.26
N SER A 125 7.30 1.17 6.61
CA SER A 125 7.56 1.38 5.18
C SER A 125 7.50 2.84 4.80
N ILE A 126 8.22 3.21 3.74
CA ILE A 126 8.11 4.53 3.11
C ILE A 126 7.63 4.38 1.66
N ARG A 127 6.98 5.41 1.14
CA ARG A 127 6.60 5.53 -0.28
C ARG A 127 7.54 6.52 -0.95
N LEU A 128 8.15 6.10 -2.06
CA LEU A 128 9.19 6.84 -2.77
C LEU A 128 8.72 7.20 -4.19
N PRO A 129 8.20 8.43 -4.37
CA PRO A 129 7.90 9.00 -5.68
C PRO A 129 9.16 9.06 -6.57
N VAL A 130 9.06 8.54 -7.79
CA VAL A 130 10.08 8.60 -8.84
C VAL A 130 9.46 8.94 -10.20
N GLY A 131 10.20 9.68 -11.03
CA GLY A 131 9.75 10.07 -12.37
C GLY A 131 10.25 9.13 -13.47
N TRP A 132 9.50 9.01 -14.57
CA TRP A 132 9.93 8.20 -15.72
C TRP A 132 11.26 8.67 -16.34
N TRP A 133 11.62 9.95 -16.16
CA TRP A 133 12.84 10.56 -16.68
C TRP A 133 14.12 10.08 -15.99
N ILE A 134 14.03 9.22 -14.98
CA ILE A 134 15.18 8.52 -14.39
C ILE A 134 15.26 7.04 -14.79
N MET A 135 14.35 6.58 -15.67
CA MET A 135 14.21 5.16 -16.03
C MET A 135 14.91 4.86 -17.35
N GLY A 136 15.84 3.88 -17.35
CA GLY A 136 16.43 3.35 -18.59
C GLY A 136 17.94 3.11 -18.56
N GLY A 137 18.61 3.42 -17.46
CA GLY A 137 20.04 3.17 -17.31
C GLY A 137 20.85 3.76 -18.47
N GLN A 138 21.58 2.91 -19.20
CA GLN A 138 22.38 3.32 -20.36
C GLN A 138 21.55 3.87 -21.53
N GLN A 139 20.27 3.52 -21.64
CA GLN A 139 19.36 3.96 -22.72
C GLN A 139 18.62 5.26 -22.37
N LEU A 140 18.96 5.93 -21.26
CA LEU A 140 18.20 7.09 -20.81
C LEU A 140 18.15 8.21 -21.86
N GLY A 141 19.28 8.55 -22.49
CA GLY A 141 19.32 9.58 -23.53
C GLY A 141 18.41 9.27 -24.73
N GLU A 142 18.31 8.00 -25.14
CA GLU A 142 17.40 7.57 -26.20
C GLU A 142 15.93 7.71 -25.80
N ARG A 143 15.60 7.41 -24.53
CA ARG A 143 14.23 7.53 -23.99
C ARG A 143 13.77 8.97 -23.85
N LEU A 144 14.66 9.86 -23.42
CA LEU A 144 14.35 11.29 -23.31
C LEU A 144 14.28 11.97 -24.69
N HIS A 145 14.82 11.33 -25.73
CA HIS A 145 14.82 11.88 -27.09
C HIS A 145 13.39 12.11 -27.61
N GLY A 146 13.15 13.29 -28.18
CA GLY A 146 11.84 13.66 -28.73
C GLY A 146 10.76 13.83 -27.64
N THR A 147 11.18 14.15 -26.42
CA THR A 147 10.33 14.65 -25.32
C THR A 147 10.86 16.00 -24.86
N GLU A 148 10.13 16.67 -23.97
CA GLU A 148 10.57 17.92 -23.32
C GLU A 148 11.81 17.75 -22.43
N TRP A 149 12.16 16.51 -22.08
CA TRP A 149 13.31 16.17 -21.23
C TRP A 149 14.63 15.99 -22.01
N LYS A 150 14.61 16.19 -23.34
CA LYS A 150 15.76 15.98 -24.22
C LYS A 150 16.97 16.81 -23.76
N GLY A 151 18.12 16.16 -23.63
CA GLY A 151 19.39 16.80 -23.27
C GLY A 151 19.64 16.89 -21.76
N LEU A 152 18.72 16.38 -20.94
CA LEU A 152 18.84 16.35 -19.47
C LEU A 152 19.39 15.01 -18.94
N GLU A 153 19.63 14.02 -19.81
CA GLU A 153 20.11 12.68 -19.43
C GLU A 153 21.41 12.72 -18.61
N GLY A 154 22.25 13.72 -18.84
CA GLY A 154 23.49 13.91 -18.09
C GLY A 154 23.24 14.20 -16.60
N VAL A 155 22.18 14.94 -16.27
CA VAL A 155 21.78 15.24 -14.88
C VAL A 155 21.31 13.97 -14.17
N TYR A 156 20.50 13.15 -14.84
CA TYR A 156 19.83 12.00 -14.22
C TYR A 156 20.59 10.68 -14.32
N SER A 157 21.75 10.65 -14.99
CA SER A 157 22.52 9.42 -15.23
C SER A 157 22.90 8.62 -13.96
N GLY A 158 23.00 9.28 -12.79
CA GLY A 158 23.25 8.64 -11.49
C GLY A 158 22.00 8.36 -10.64
N ALA A 159 20.82 8.85 -11.05
CA ALA A 159 19.62 8.88 -10.21
C ALA A 159 19.17 7.47 -9.78
N TRP A 160 19.06 6.53 -10.71
CA TRP A 160 18.59 5.18 -10.39
C TRP A 160 19.55 4.40 -9.49
N ALA A 161 20.87 4.62 -9.63
CA ALA A 161 21.83 4.04 -8.71
C ALA A 161 21.58 4.52 -7.28
N ILE A 162 21.28 5.81 -7.10
CA ILE A 162 20.95 6.41 -5.81
C ILE A 162 19.60 5.88 -5.28
N VAL A 163 18.61 5.65 -6.14
CA VAL A 163 17.36 4.97 -5.74
C VAL A 163 17.67 3.58 -5.15
N ARG A 164 18.56 2.79 -5.75
CA ARG A 164 18.95 1.47 -5.20
C ARG A 164 19.66 1.58 -3.86
N GLU A 165 20.59 2.54 -3.73
CA GLU A 165 21.26 2.81 -2.45
C GLU A 165 20.25 3.20 -1.38
N PHE A 166 19.24 4.00 -1.74
CA PHE A 166 18.16 4.41 -0.87
C PHE A 166 17.33 3.22 -0.38
N VAL A 167 16.92 2.33 -1.29
CA VAL A 167 16.19 1.09 -0.93
C VAL A 167 17.02 0.20 -0.02
N ALA A 168 18.32 0.04 -0.30
CA ALA A 168 19.21 -0.75 0.55
C ALA A 168 19.35 -0.11 1.96
N ALA A 169 19.45 1.22 2.06
CA ALA A 169 19.50 1.92 3.34
C ALA A 169 18.22 1.71 4.15
N ALA A 170 17.04 1.83 3.51
CA ALA A 170 15.76 1.54 4.15
C ALA A 170 15.67 0.08 4.64
N GLN A 171 16.03 -0.89 3.77
CA GLN A 171 16.05 -2.31 4.10
C GLN A 171 16.96 -2.61 5.31
N ASN A 172 18.15 -1.99 5.35
CA ASN A 172 19.09 -2.14 6.47
C ASN A 172 18.50 -1.64 7.80
N HIS A 173 17.56 -0.71 7.76
CA HIS A 173 16.81 -0.23 8.92
C HIS A 173 15.54 -1.03 9.22
N GLY A 174 15.22 -2.04 8.41
CA GLY A 174 13.98 -2.81 8.51
C GLY A 174 12.75 -2.07 8.00
N ILE A 175 12.95 -1.06 7.14
CA ILE A 175 11.92 -0.24 6.52
C ILE A 175 11.77 -0.68 5.06
N GLY A 176 10.53 -0.98 4.66
CA GLY A 176 10.24 -1.34 3.27
C GLY A 176 10.04 -0.10 2.39
N VAL A 177 10.22 -0.24 1.07
CA VAL A 177 10.00 0.86 0.11
C VAL A 177 8.92 0.50 -0.89
N LEU A 178 7.86 1.31 -0.97
CA LEU A 178 6.94 1.32 -2.11
C LEU A 178 7.54 2.24 -3.17
N LEU A 179 7.92 1.68 -4.33
CA LEU A 179 8.38 2.48 -5.45
C LEU A 179 7.16 2.98 -6.23
N ASP A 180 7.04 4.29 -6.36
CA ASP A 180 5.90 4.93 -7.00
C ASP A 180 6.32 5.65 -8.28
N LEU A 181 5.83 5.16 -9.43
CA LEU A 181 5.98 5.88 -10.69
C LEU A 181 5.03 7.08 -10.68
N HIS A 182 5.50 8.16 -10.06
CA HIS A 182 4.73 9.34 -9.73
C HIS A 182 4.61 10.28 -10.94
N GLY A 183 5.74 10.53 -11.62
CA GLY A 183 5.78 11.26 -12.87
C GLY A 183 5.73 10.34 -14.08
N LEU A 184 4.62 10.31 -14.82
CA LEU A 184 4.47 9.52 -16.05
C LEU A 184 4.73 10.36 -17.31
N PRO A 185 5.11 9.74 -18.45
CA PRO A 185 5.25 10.44 -19.72
C PRO A 185 3.95 11.19 -20.08
N GLY A 186 4.04 12.52 -20.17
CA GLY A 186 2.90 13.39 -20.47
C GLY A 186 1.89 13.58 -19.33
N GLY A 187 2.13 13.08 -18.12
CA GLY A 187 1.26 13.30 -16.96
C GLY A 187 0.00 12.43 -16.95
N ALA A 188 -0.19 11.67 -15.87
CA ALA A 188 -1.44 10.95 -15.58
C ALA A 188 -2.53 11.87 -15.00
N ASN A 189 -2.13 13.05 -14.52
CA ASN A 189 -2.93 14.20 -14.15
C ASN A 189 -2.30 15.50 -14.69
N ALA A 190 -2.87 16.65 -14.32
CA ALA A 190 -2.44 17.98 -14.79
C ALA A 190 -1.65 18.77 -13.72
N GLU A 191 -1.32 18.14 -12.60
CA GLU A 191 -0.68 18.79 -11.46
C GLU A 191 0.85 18.80 -11.62
N ASP A 192 1.52 19.79 -11.03
CA ASP A 192 2.97 20.00 -11.20
C ASP A 192 3.81 18.81 -10.69
N HIS A 193 3.30 18.09 -9.68
CA HIS A 193 3.92 16.88 -9.16
C HIS A 193 3.99 15.72 -10.19
N SER A 194 3.34 15.82 -11.35
CA SER A 194 3.59 14.92 -12.50
C SER A 194 4.95 15.15 -13.18
N GLY A 195 5.70 16.18 -12.74
CA GLY A 195 7.04 16.52 -13.22
C GLY A 195 7.10 17.60 -14.30
N THR A 196 5.94 18.13 -14.73
CA THR A 196 5.87 19.22 -15.73
C THR A 196 4.79 20.23 -15.34
N SER A 197 5.06 21.53 -15.50
CA SER A 197 4.03 22.58 -15.41
C SER A 197 3.25 22.77 -16.71
N SER A 198 3.02 21.68 -17.45
CA SER A 198 2.27 21.71 -18.70
C SER A 198 0.76 21.82 -18.49
N HIS A 199 0.28 21.49 -17.28
CA HIS A 199 -1.12 21.41 -16.89
C HIS A 199 -1.99 20.58 -17.84
N LYS A 200 -1.41 19.51 -18.39
CA LYS A 200 -2.06 18.61 -19.35
C LYS A 200 -1.97 17.17 -18.88
N THR A 201 -3.07 16.46 -19.08
CA THR A 201 -3.15 15.00 -18.90
C THR A 201 -2.89 14.29 -20.22
N ALA A 202 -1.65 14.30 -20.71
CA ALA A 202 -1.30 13.79 -22.04
C ALA A 202 -0.89 12.32 -22.07
N LEU A 203 -0.86 11.60 -20.94
CA LEU A 203 -0.67 10.15 -20.92
C LEU A 203 -1.83 9.42 -21.62
N TRP A 204 -3.06 9.72 -21.20
CA TRP A 204 -4.24 8.97 -21.62
C TRP A 204 -4.59 9.23 -23.08
N GLY A 205 -4.80 8.16 -23.84
CA GLY A 205 -5.06 8.22 -25.28
C GLY A 205 -3.83 8.50 -26.16
N ASN A 206 -2.63 8.66 -25.58
CA ASN A 206 -1.40 8.82 -26.34
C ASN A 206 -0.56 7.54 -26.33
N LYS A 207 -0.52 6.86 -27.49
CA LYS A 207 0.19 5.58 -27.62
C LYS A 207 1.69 5.69 -27.27
N LYS A 208 2.38 6.76 -27.66
CA LYS A 208 3.82 6.92 -27.39
C LYS A 208 4.07 7.02 -25.88
N ASN A 209 3.27 7.81 -25.18
CA ASN A 209 3.39 8.01 -23.74
C ASN A 209 3.09 6.72 -22.96
N LEU A 210 2.02 6.00 -23.35
CA LEU A 210 1.67 4.71 -22.74
C LEU A 210 2.77 3.65 -22.95
N GLU A 211 3.40 3.59 -24.13
CA GLU A 211 4.53 2.68 -24.36
C GLU A 211 5.76 3.04 -23.52
N LEU A 212 6.11 4.33 -23.39
CA LEU A 212 7.21 4.78 -22.53
C LEU A 212 6.95 4.47 -21.04
N ALA A 213 5.70 4.63 -20.59
CA ALA A 213 5.30 4.25 -19.24
C ALA A 213 5.47 2.74 -19.02
N LYS A 214 5.00 1.90 -19.95
CA LYS A 214 5.17 0.44 -19.90
C LYS A 214 6.64 0.01 -19.87
N GLN A 215 7.49 0.66 -20.67
CA GLN A 215 8.95 0.40 -20.65
C GLN A 215 9.60 0.81 -19.33
N SER A 216 9.10 1.86 -18.68
CA SER A 216 9.54 2.29 -17.36
C SER A 216 9.18 1.26 -16.30
N LEU A 217 7.93 0.77 -16.30
CA LEU A 217 7.48 -0.28 -15.39
C LEU A 217 8.23 -1.60 -15.59
N HIS A 218 8.48 -2.00 -16.84
CA HIS A 218 9.31 -3.17 -17.14
C HIS A 218 10.74 -3.02 -16.59
N PHE A 219 11.35 -1.83 -16.72
CA PHE A 219 12.66 -1.55 -16.16
C PHE A 219 12.65 -1.67 -14.62
N MET A 220 11.68 -1.03 -13.94
CA MET A 220 11.55 -1.09 -12.49
C MET A 220 11.34 -2.52 -11.98
N ALA A 221 10.47 -3.30 -12.64
CA ALA A 221 10.22 -4.71 -12.27
C ALA A 221 11.49 -5.56 -12.38
N ASN A 222 12.30 -5.36 -13.43
CA ASN A 222 13.57 -6.06 -13.57
C ASN A 222 14.57 -5.67 -12.47
N GLU A 223 14.67 -4.39 -12.14
CA GLU A 223 15.57 -3.91 -11.08
C GLU A 223 15.14 -4.46 -9.71
N ILE A 224 13.83 -4.52 -9.43
CA ILE A 224 13.28 -5.15 -8.22
C ILE A 224 13.72 -6.62 -8.14
N ARG A 225 13.44 -7.39 -9.20
CA ARG A 225 13.82 -8.80 -9.29
C ARG A 225 15.33 -9.02 -9.15
N ASN A 226 16.15 -8.08 -9.62
CA ASN A 226 17.60 -8.21 -9.70
C ASN A 226 18.35 -7.62 -8.49
N GLY A 227 17.72 -7.52 -7.32
CA GLY A 227 18.42 -7.30 -6.06
C GLY A 227 17.97 -6.10 -5.23
N MET A 228 16.79 -5.52 -5.49
CA MET A 228 16.21 -4.51 -4.60
C MET A 228 15.30 -5.17 -3.56
N GLN A 229 15.91 -5.95 -2.66
CA GLN A 229 15.21 -6.51 -1.50
C GLN A 229 14.66 -5.38 -0.61
N GLY A 230 13.56 -5.64 0.10
CA GLY A 230 12.86 -4.62 0.89
C GLY A 230 11.88 -3.75 0.10
N VAL A 231 11.80 -3.89 -1.23
CA VAL A 231 10.70 -3.29 -2.01
C VAL A 231 9.39 -3.99 -1.68
N VAL A 232 8.40 -3.23 -1.21
CA VAL A 232 7.08 -3.75 -0.81
C VAL A 232 6.12 -3.85 -1.99
N GLY A 233 6.41 -3.14 -3.09
CA GLY A 233 5.62 -3.19 -4.31
C GLY A 233 5.99 -2.07 -5.28
N LEU A 234 5.25 -2.04 -6.39
CA LEU A 234 5.39 -1.06 -7.47
C LEU A 234 4.03 -0.39 -7.75
N GLN A 235 3.92 0.90 -7.44
CA GLN A 235 2.79 1.75 -7.81
C GLN A 235 2.97 2.20 -9.26
N ILE A 236 2.03 1.82 -10.12
CA ILE A 236 2.16 1.99 -11.58
C ILE A 236 1.74 3.37 -12.07
N VAL A 237 0.88 4.03 -11.30
CA VAL A 237 0.38 5.40 -11.51
C VAL A 237 0.03 5.98 -10.15
N ASN A 238 0.59 7.14 -9.79
CA ASN A 238 0.29 7.84 -8.54
C ASN A 238 -1.17 8.31 -8.42
N GLU A 239 -1.58 9.28 -9.23
CA GLU A 239 -2.91 9.89 -9.18
C GLU A 239 -3.47 10.00 -10.61
N SER A 240 -4.08 8.92 -11.10
CA SER A 240 -4.78 9.02 -12.37
C SER A 240 -5.96 9.99 -12.25
N VAL A 241 -6.22 10.78 -13.30
CA VAL A 241 -7.49 11.49 -13.41
C VAL A 241 -8.68 10.53 -13.36
N TYR A 242 -9.81 11.08 -12.92
CA TYR A 242 -11.10 10.41 -12.98
C TYR A 242 -11.45 10.02 -14.42
N ASP A 243 -11.84 8.75 -14.61
CA ASP A 243 -12.24 8.16 -15.89
C ASP A 243 -11.23 8.35 -17.04
N GLY A 244 -9.93 8.26 -16.74
CA GLY A 244 -8.86 8.33 -17.73
C GLY A 244 -9.07 7.37 -18.91
N LYS A 245 -9.01 7.89 -20.15
CA LYS A 245 -9.26 7.09 -21.36
C LYS A 245 -8.27 5.93 -21.47
N GLY A 246 -8.79 4.71 -21.38
CA GLY A 246 -8.00 3.48 -21.46
C GLY A 246 -7.21 3.15 -20.19
N MET A 247 -7.49 3.80 -19.05
CA MET A 247 -6.79 3.62 -17.78
C MET A 247 -6.74 2.15 -17.34
N TYR A 248 -7.89 1.49 -17.25
CA TYR A 248 -7.97 0.09 -16.83
C TYR A 248 -7.35 -0.90 -17.86
N GLU A 249 -7.29 -0.51 -19.13
CA GLU A 249 -6.57 -1.30 -20.13
C GLU A 249 -5.05 -1.17 -19.95
N PHE A 250 -4.56 0.04 -19.68
CA PHE A 250 -3.16 0.26 -19.30
C PHE A 250 -2.81 -0.48 -18.01
N TYR A 251 -3.66 -0.45 -16.97
CA TYR A 251 -3.45 -1.21 -15.73
C TYR A 251 -3.34 -2.72 -16.02
N SER A 252 -4.20 -3.27 -16.87
CA SER A 252 -4.12 -4.68 -17.26
C SER A 252 -2.78 -5.01 -17.95
N GLN A 253 -2.34 -4.16 -18.89
CA GLN A 253 -1.08 -4.34 -19.60
C GLN A 253 0.13 -4.21 -18.66
N ALA A 254 0.11 -3.25 -17.74
CA ALA A 254 1.14 -3.07 -16.72
C ALA A 254 1.25 -4.30 -15.81
N ILE A 255 0.11 -4.84 -15.37
CA ILE A 255 0.06 -6.06 -14.57
C ILE A 255 0.69 -7.24 -15.32
N ASP A 256 0.36 -7.44 -16.59
CA ASP A 256 0.92 -8.53 -17.37
C ASP A 256 2.43 -8.36 -17.62
N ILE A 257 2.89 -7.12 -17.84
CA ILE A 257 4.33 -6.80 -18.00
C ILE A 257 5.12 -7.11 -16.73
N ILE A 258 4.64 -6.62 -15.58
CA ILE A 258 5.33 -6.81 -14.30
C ILE A 258 5.28 -8.29 -13.90
N GLY A 259 4.12 -8.93 -14.02
CA GLY A 259 3.95 -10.35 -13.73
C GLY A 259 4.80 -11.25 -14.62
N GLY A 260 5.00 -10.88 -15.90
CA GLY A 260 5.91 -11.58 -16.80
C GLY A 260 7.39 -11.52 -16.37
N VAL A 261 7.76 -10.53 -15.56
CA VAL A 261 9.10 -10.44 -14.95
C VAL A 261 9.14 -11.20 -13.62
N ASP A 262 8.19 -10.94 -12.72
CA ASP A 262 8.06 -11.57 -11.41
C ASP A 262 6.62 -11.44 -10.87
N GLU A 263 5.88 -12.55 -10.88
CA GLU A 263 4.50 -12.65 -10.38
C GLU A 263 4.37 -12.45 -8.85
N SER A 264 5.48 -12.38 -8.11
CA SER A 264 5.46 -12.17 -6.67
C SER A 264 5.41 -10.69 -6.28
N ILE A 265 5.73 -9.76 -7.20
CA ILE A 265 5.75 -8.32 -6.94
C ILE A 265 4.32 -7.81 -6.75
N PRO A 266 3.97 -7.21 -5.58
CA PRO A 266 2.71 -6.52 -5.42
C PRO A 266 2.65 -5.27 -6.30
N ILE A 267 1.55 -5.12 -7.03
CA ILE A 267 1.29 -4.02 -7.95
C ILE A 267 0.25 -3.12 -7.31
N TYR A 268 0.64 -1.88 -7.08
CA TYR A 268 -0.24 -0.86 -6.56
C TYR A 268 -0.86 -0.09 -7.74
N ILE A 269 -2.15 0.22 -7.66
CA ILE A 269 -2.88 0.98 -8.68
C ILE A 269 -3.63 2.16 -8.04
N SER A 270 -3.50 3.35 -8.63
CA SER A 270 -4.37 4.49 -8.33
C SER A 270 -5.84 4.15 -8.55
N ASP A 271 -6.69 4.47 -7.57
CA ASP A 271 -8.15 4.34 -7.69
C ASP A 271 -8.78 5.32 -8.70
N GLY A 272 -8.05 6.34 -9.12
CA GLY A 272 -8.52 7.34 -10.08
C GLY A 272 -9.64 8.20 -9.50
N TRP A 273 -9.63 8.42 -8.18
CA TRP A 273 -10.65 9.13 -7.42
C TRP A 273 -12.04 8.44 -7.43
N ASP A 274 -12.10 7.14 -7.75
CA ASP A 274 -13.31 6.32 -7.75
C ASP A 274 -13.02 4.92 -7.17
N LEU A 275 -12.79 4.89 -5.85
CA LEU A 275 -12.50 3.64 -5.14
C LEU A 275 -13.56 2.54 -5.35
N PRO A 276 -14.87 2.79 -5.29
CA PRO A 276 -15.88 1.76 -5.55
C PRO A 276 -15.72 1.10 -6.93
N ARG A 277 -15.49 1.89 -7.99
CA ARG A 277 -15.27 1.35 -9.34
C ARG A 277 -13.96 0.61 -9.45
N CYS A 278 -12.89 1.08 -8.80
CA CYS A 278 -11.61 0.39 -8.79
C CYS A 278 -11.69 -0.96 -8.06
N ILE A 279 -12.42 -1.03 -6.94
CA ILE A 279 -12.73 -2.29 -6.24
C ILE A 279 -13.50 -3.24 -7.16
N GLN A 280 -14.56 -2.75 -7.82
CA GLN A 280 -15.34 -3.56 -8.75
C GLN A 280 -14.48 -4.11 -9.90
N TRP A 281 -13.64 -3.26 -10.49
CA TRP A 281 -12.72 -3.66 -11.56
C TRP A 281 -11.75 -4.72 -11.06
N THR A 282 -11.12 -4.51 -9.90
CA THR A 282 -10.13 -5.44 -9.31
C THR A 282 -10.76 -6.81 -9.07
N ASN A 283 -11.95 -6.83 -8.46
CA ASN A 283 -12.65 -8.07 -8.14
C ASN A 283 -13.17 -8.82 -9.38
N SER A 284 -13.49 -8.12 -10.47
CA SER A 284 -13.96 -8.76 -11.72
C SER A 284 -12.87 -9.52 -12.49
N ARG A 285 -11.60 -9.39 -12.08
CA ARG A 285 -10.46 -10.09 -12.72
C ARG A 285 -10.38 -11.59 -12.38
N HIS A 286 -11.32 -12.12 -11.60
CA HIS A 286 -11.48 -13.54 -11.21
C HIS A 286 -10.18 -14.37 -11.05
N PRO A 287 -9.27 -14.00 -10.15
CA PRO A 287 -7.95 -14.61 -10.09
C PRO A 287 -7.84 -15.74 -9.06
N HIS A 288 -8.96 -16.31 -8.60
CA HIS A 288 -8.97 -17.40 -7.60
C HIS A 288 -8.26 -18.67 -8.05
N HIS A 289 -7.92 -18.77 -9.34
CA HIS A 289 -7.42 -20.00 -9.95
C HIS A 289 -5.97 -19.93 -10.44
N ASN A 290 -5.37 -18.73 -10.57
CA ASN A 290 -4.04 -18.55 -11.13
C ASN A 290 -3.16 -17.67 -10.24
N ARG A 291 -1.87 -18.03 -10.15
CA ARG A 291 -0.84 -17.15 -9.60
C ARG A 291 -0.72 -15.97 -10.57
N LYS A 292 -1.01 -14.79 -10.06
CA LYS A 292 -0.78 -13.49 -10.72
C LYS A 292 -0.29 -12.53 -9.64
N SER A 293 0.43 -11.50 -10.07
CA SER A 293 0.86 -10.41 -9.19
C SER A 293 -0.27 -9.93 -8.28
N PRO A 294 -0.04 -9.80 -6.96
CA PRO A 294 -1.00 -9.21 -6.05
C PRO A 294 -1.37 -7.80 -6.49
N ILE A 295 -2.64 -7.43 -6.35
CA ILE A 295 -3.12 -6.08 -6.67
C ILE A 295 -3.49 -5.37 -5.37
N VAL A 296 -2.93 -4.19 -5.16
CA VAL A 296 -3.29 -3.29 -4.06
C VAL A 296 -3.84 -2.01 -4.67
N ILE A 297 -5.01 -1.58 -4.23
CA ILE A 297 -5.59 -0.29 -4.62
C ILE A 297 -5.03 0.77 -3.69
N ASP A 298 -4.39 1.77 -4.28
CA ASP A 298 -3.97 2.98 -3.59
C ASP A 298 -5.06 4.04 -3.70
N THR A 299 -5.47 4.58 -2.55
CA THR A 299 -6.47 5.64 -2.44
C THR A 299 -5.94 6.79 -1.59
N HIS A 300 -6.16 8.03 -2.02
CA HIS A 300 -5.70 9.22 -1.30
C HIS A 300 -6.86 9.84 -0.53
N ARG A 301 -6.61 10.31 0.70
CA ARG A 301 -7.63 10.87 1.59
C ARG A 301 -7.19 12.23 2.11
N TYR A 302 -7.75 13.27 1.49
CA TYR A 302 -7.57 14.66 1.87
C TYR A 302 -8.92 15.32 2.14
N PHE A 303 -8.96 16.14 3.20
CA PHE A 303 -10.18 16.82 3.66
C PHE A 303 -10.04 18.35 3.62
N THR A 304 -9.17 18.85 2.72
CA THR A 304 -8.84 20.29 2.62
C THR A 304 -9.11 20.89 1.24
N PHE A 305 -9.29 20.08 0.19
CA PHE A 305 -9.36 20.59 -1.19
C PHE A 305 -10.79 20.76 -1.74
N SER A 306 -11.78 20.09 -1.14
CA SER A 306 -13.15 20.10 -1.64
C SER A 306 -13.99 21.20 -1.02
N ASP A 307 -14.92 21.77 -1.78
CA ASP A 307 -15.88 22.75 -1.26
C ASP A 307 -16.78 22.16 -0.16
N LYS A 308 -17.04 20.86 -0.24
CA LYS A 308 -17.77 20.11 0.80
C LYS A 308 -17.06 20.20 2.14
N ASP A 309 -15.74 20.01 2.17
CA ASP A 309 -14.99 20.01 3.43
C ASP A 309 -14.73 21.45 3.92
N ARG A 310 -14.54 22.43 3.02
CA ARG A 310 -14.48 23.87 3.35
C ARG A 310 -15.76 24.40 4.00
N ALA A 311 -16.89 23.76 3.71
CA ALA A 311 -18.19 24.10 4.30
C ALA A 311 -18.38 23.54 5.71
N CYS A 312 -17.55 22.59 6.14
CA CYS A 312 -17.62 21.95 7.47
C CYS A 312 -16.67 22.60 8.47
N SER A 313 -17.00 22.50 9.76
CA SER A 313 -16.07 22.70 10.88
C SER A 313 -15.11 21.50 11.02
N PRO A 314 -13.96 21.67 11.69
CA PRO A 314 -13.04 20.55 11.96
C PRO A 314 -13.74 19.39 12.67
N GLN A 315 -14.60 19.67 13.66
CA GLN A 315 -15.34 18.66 14.41
C GLN A 315 -16.28 17.84 13.53
N GLU A 316 -16.95 18.46 12.56
CA GLU A 316 -17.81 17.76 11.60
C GLU A 316 -17.00 16.84 10.68
N ILE A 317 -15.81 17.27 10.26
CA ILE A 317 -14.89 16.43 9.46
C ILE A 317 -14.40 15.25 10.29
N ILE A 318 -13.91 15.50 11.51
CA ILE A 318 -13.46 14.46 12.46
C ILE A 318 -14.57 13.43 12.69
N GLY A 319 -15.81 13.88 12.89
CA GLY A 319 -16.97 13.00 13.10
C GLY A 319 -17.33 12.10 11.91
N ARG A 320 -16.85 12.42 10.69
CA ARG A 320 -17.07 11.60 9.49
C ARG A 320 -16.04 10.49 9.31
N ILE A 321 -14.82 10.67 9.85
CA ILE A 321 -13.68 9.76 9.62
C ILE A 321 -13.99 8.29 9.92
N PRO A 322 -14.71 7.91 11.00
CA PRO A 322 -15.04 6.51 11.25
C PRO A 322 -15.86 5.83 10.14
N SER A 323 -16.50 6.60 9.24
CA SER A 323 -17.28 6.09 8.12
C SER A 323 -16.48 6.00 6.81
N GLU A 324 -15.27 6.53 6.76
CA GLU A 324 -14.41 6.48 5.58
C GLU A 324 -13.99 5.04 5.25
N LEU A 325 -13.76 4.74 3.97
CA LEU A 325 -13.53 3.37 3.47
C LEU A 325 -14.71 2.42 3.74
N GLY A 326 -15.94 2.93 3.82
CA GLY A 326 -17.15 2.12 3.99
C GLY A 326 -17.39 1.13 2.84
N GLU A 327 -16.88 1.43 1.65
CA GLU A 327 -16.87 0.54 0.48
C GLU A 327 -16.00 -0.72 0.65
N VAL A 328 -15.07 -0.71 1.62
CA VAL A 328 -14.18 -1.84 1.92
C VAL A 328 -14.90 -2.82 2.88
N ASN A 329 -15.67 -3.75 2.30
CA ASN A 329 -16.49 -4.72 3.05
C ASN A 329 -15.66 -5.88 3.62
N ALA A 330 -15.87 -6.35 4.85
CA ALA A 330 -15.24 -7.60 5.32
C ALA A 330 -15.89 -8.86 4.69
N GLY A 331 -15.13 -9.93 4.44
CA GLY A 331 -15.68 -11.20 3.91
C GLY A 331 -14.63 -12.12 3.29
N GLU A 332 -15.07 -13.30 2.82
CA GLU A 332 -14.24 -14.30 2.13
C GLU A 332 -13.89 -13.86 0.70
N LEU A 333 -12.73 -14.29 0.20
CA LEU A 333 -12.26 -13.95 -1.15
C LEU A 333 -13.24 -14.39 -2.23
N CYS A 334 -13.83 -15.59 -2.12
CA CYS A 334 -14.76 -16.11 -3.12
C CYS A 334 -16.06 -15.28 -3.26
N ASN A 335 -16.44 -14.54 -2.21
CA ASN A 335 -17.67 -13.76 -2.15
C ASN A 335 -17.42 -12.26 -2.37
N ARG A 336 -16.30 -11.75 -1.84
CA ARG A 336 -15.96 -10.33 -1.84
C ARG A 336 -15.06 -9.93 -3.01
N GLY A 337 -14.24 -10.86 -3.49
CA GLY A 337 -13.09 -10.57 -4.34
C GLY A 337 -11.83 -10.20 -3.55
N GLU A 338 -10.74 -9.97 -4.25
CA GLU A 338 -9.37 -9.87 -3.69
C GLU A 338 -8.88 -8.46 -3.41
N ALA A 339 -9.72 -7.44 -3.60
CA ALA A 339 -9.31 -6.05 -3.49
C ALA A 339 -8.73 -5.73 -2.10
N GLN A 340 -7.41 -5.55 -2.06
CA GLN A 340 -6.68 -4.97 -0.94
C GLN A 340 -6.59 -3.46 -1.15
N VAL A 341 -6.80 -2.67 -0.10
CA VAL A 341 -6.69 -1.21 -0.15
C VAL A 341 -5.59 -0.73 0.79
N ILE A 342 -4.88 0.33 0.39
CA ILE A 342 -3.98 1.13 1.22
C ILE A 342 -4.34 2.61 1.10
N VAL A 343 -4.03 3.41 2.11
CA VAL A 343 -4.15 4.87 2.03
C VAL A 343 -2.77 5.46 1.72
N GLY A 344 -2.42 5.59 0.43
CA GLY A 344 -1.08 6.00 -0.01
C GLY A 344 -0.74 7.45 0.24
N GLU A 345 -1.75 8.30 0.43
CA GLU A 345 -1.56 9.68 0.86
C GLU A 345 -2.70 10.17 1.76
N TRP A 346 -2.32 10.81 2.86
CA TRP A 346 -3.22 11.48 3.79
C TRP A 346 -2.42 12.47 4.66
N SER A 347 -3.05 13.50 5.20
CA SER A 347 -2.39 14.49 6.07
C SER A 347 -3.31 15.00 7.17
N ASN A 348 -2.80 15.86 8.05
CA ASN A 348 -3.58 16.48 9.13
C ASN A 348 -4.01 17.92 8.81
N VAL A 349 -4.01 18.27 7.53
CA VAL A 349 -4.29 19.64 7.06
C VAL A 349 -5.77 19.81 6.81
N LEU A 350 -6.29 20.95 7.26
CA LEU A 350 -7.63 21.43 6.93
C LEU A 350 -7.54 22.86 6.38
N ASP A 351 -8.53 23.22 5.55
CA ASP A 351 -8.58 24.50 4.87
C ASP A 351 -8.78 25.66 5.87
N GLY A 352 -8.29 26.86 5.54
CA GLY A 352 -8.50 28.05 6.37
C GLY A 352 -9.98 28.38 6.62
N GLN A 353 -10.86 28.09 5.67
CA GLN A 353 -12.31 28.25 5.82
C GLN A 353 -12.90 27.25 6.82
N THR A 354 -12.39 26.03 6.85
CA THR A 354 -12.73 25.03 7.86
C THR A 354 -12.29 25.51 9.23
N TRP A 355 -11.05 25.97 9.38
CA TRP A 355 -10.55 26.51 10.64
C TRP A 355 -11.31 27.74 11.13
N GLY A 356 -11.75 28.61 10.21
CA GLY A 356 -12.58 29.78 10.52
C GLY A 356 -13.94 29.45 11.16
N ARG A 357 -14.34 28.16 11.19
CA ARG A 357 -15.57 27.66 11.83
C ARG A 357 -15.31 27.04 13.20
N SER A 358 -14.11 27.22 13.78
CA SER A 358 -13.73 26.76 15.11
C SER A 358 -13.05 27.89 15.90
N ASN A 359 -12.91 27.73 17.23
CA ASN A 359 -12.13 28.69 17.99
C ASN A 359 -10.64 28.48 17.70
N PRO A 360 -9.85 29.53 17.43
CA PRO A 360 -8.42 29.39 17.14
C PRO A 360 -7.62 28.67 18.25
N GLY A 361 -8.04 28.81 19.51
CA GLY A 361 -7.40 28.14 20.65
C GLY A 361 -7.60 26.62 20.69
N ASP A 362 -8.57 26.09 19.94
CA ASP A 362 -8.87 24.65 19.90
C ASP A 362 -8.05 23.92 18.82
N LYS A 363 -7.30 24.65 17.99
CA LYS A 363 -6.67 24.14 16.77
C LYS A 363 -5.78 22.92 17.03
N ASP A 364 -4.82 23.02 17.95
CA ASP A 364 -3.88 21.92 18.23
C ASP A 364 -4.59 20.65 18.71
N ALA A 365 -5.59 20.80 19.58
CA ALA A 365 -6.40 19.68 20.07
C ALA A 365 -7.25 19.04 18.97
N LEU A 366 -7.76 19.84 18.03
CA LEU A 366 -8.54 19.35 16.88
C LEU A 366 -7.66 18.67 15.84
N VAL A 367 -6.45 19.18 15.58
CA VAL A 367 -5.46 18.51 14.72
C VAL A 367 -5.08 17.14 15.31
N HIS A 368 -4.89 17.07 16.63
CA HIS A 368 -4.63 15.80 17.32
C HIS A 368 -5.78 14.81 17.14
N GLN A 369 -7.01 15.21 17.45
CA GLN A 369 -8.20 14.37 17.27
C GLN A 369 -8.40 13.93 15.81
N PHE A 370 -8.10 14.82 14.86
CA PHE A 370 -8.23 14.51 13.44
C PHE A 370 -7.21 13.47 12.97
N GLY A 371 -5.94 13.66 13.32
CA GLY A 371 -4.90 12.70 12.96
C GLY A 371 -5.10 11.34 13.64
N GLU A 372 -5.49 11.32 14.92
CA GLU A 372 -5.82 10.10 15.66
C GLU A 372 -7.00 9.35 15.01
N ALA A 373 -8.10 10.05 14.70
CA ALA A 373 -9.26 9.44 14.04
C ALA A 373 -8.88 8.82 12.68
N GLN A 374 -8.10 9.52 11.86
CA GLN A 374 -7.67 9.05 10.54
C GLN A 374 -6.79 7.80 10.66
N SER A 375 -5.70 7.88 11.44
CA SER A 375 -4.76 6.78 11.59
C SER A 375 -5.37 5.53 12.23
N HIS A 376 -6.31 5.69 13.17
CA HIS A 376 -7.11 4.55 13.66
C HIS A 376 -7.98 3.92 12.57
N GLN A 377 -8.66 4.74 11.76
CA GLN A 377 -9.49 4.21 10.68
C GLN A 377 -8.66 3.45 9.65
N TRP A 378 -7.49 3.99 9.27
CA TRP A 378 -6.56 3.31 8.35
C TRP A 378 -6.05 2.00 8.95
N TYR A 379 -5.70 1.98 10.25
CA TYR A 379 -5.33 0.74 10.96
C TYR A 379 -6.42 -0.35 10.89
N GLN A 380 -7.69 0.05 10.96
CA GLN A 380 -8.82 -0.90 10.98
C GLN A 380 -9.27 -1.36 9.59
N LYS A 381 -9.12 -0.52 8.56
CA LYS A 381 -9.79 -0.72 7.26
C LYS A 381 -8.86 -0.95 6.08
N SER A 382 -7.58 -0.67 6.20
CA SER A 382 -6.63 -0.80 5.10
C SER A 382 -5.40 -1.63 5.50
N GLY A 383 -4.54 -1.92 4.52
CA GLY A 383 -3.23 -2.52 4.76
C GLY A 383 -2.23 -1.56 5.42
N GLY A 384 -2.64 -0.32 5.72
CA GLY A 384 -1.80 0.74 6.23
C GLY A 384 -2.04 2.08 5.56
N GLY A 385 -1.11 3.00 5.78
CA GLY A 385 -1.07 4.26 5.09
C GLY A 385 0.30 4.93 5.11
N PHE A 386 0.49 5.83 4.15
CA PHE A 386 1.67 6.67 4.03
C PHE A 386 1.26 8.12 4.19
N PHE A 387 1.69 8.74 5.29
CA PHE A 387 1.44 10.16 5.54
C PHE A 387 2.11 11.01 4.46
N TRP A 388 1.39 11.98 3.89
CA TRP A 388 1.96 12.95 2.96
C TRP A 388 2.29 14.22 3.72
N THR A 389 3.56 14.55 3.96
CA THR A 389 4.83 13.93 3.54
C THR A 389 5.83 13.85 4.70
N TYR A 390 7.06 13.36 4.49
CA TYR A 390 8.06 13.21 5.55
C TYR A 390 8.38 14.52 6.26
N LYS A 391 8.96 15.47 5.53
CA LYS A 391 9.28 16.85 5.96
C LYS A 391 9.50 17.74 4.73
N MET A 392 9.57 19.04 4.95
CA MET A 392 10.01 20.02 3.94
C MET A 392 11.52 20.25 4.09
N ASP A 393 12.18 20.78 3.06
CA ASP A 393 13.61 21.13 3.17
C ASP A 393 13.88 22.33 4.10
N TRP A 394 12.82 23.10 4.42
CA TRP A 394 12.87 24.32 5.21
C TRP A 394 12.17 24.22 6.58
N MET A 395 11.44 23.14 6.87
CA MET A 395 10.81 22.85 8.18
C MET A 395 10.35 21.39 8.33
N ASP A 396 10.01 20.98 9.54
CA ASP A 396 9.47 19.64 9.85
C ASP A 396 8.09 19.35 9.21
N GLY A 397 7.49 20.35 8.52
CA GLY A 397 6.35 20.20 7.60
C GLY A 397 4.99 20.67 8.13
N GLY A 398 4.86 20.99 9.42
CA GLY A 398 3.59 21.45 9.98
C GLY A 398 2.53 20.34 9.95
N GLU A 399 1.30 20.66 9.57
CA GLU A 399 0.22 19.68 9.40
C GLU A 399 0.44 18.73 8.19
N TRP A 400 1.34 19.11 7.26
CA TRP A 400 1.81 18.27 6.16
C TRP A 400 3.04 17.43 6.54
N GLY A 401 3.60 17.59 7.73
CA GLY A 401 4.88 16.98 8.10
C GLY A 401 4.74 15.76 9.00
N PHE A 402 5.11 14.58 8.53
CA PHE A 402 5.13 13.36 9.33
C PHE A 402 6.04 13.51 10.55
N VAL A 403 7.18 14.20 10.41
CA VAL A 403 8.07 14.52 11.54
C VAL A 403 7.34 15.33 12.61
N GLU A 404 6.74 16.46 12.22
CA GLU A 404 6.04 17.35 13.14
C GLU A 404 4.83 16.66 13.78
N GLN A 405 4.01 15.96 12.99
CA GLN A 405 2.79 15.30 13.48
C GLN A 405 3.10 14.10 14.37
N THR A 406 4.18 13.37 14.12
CA THR A 406 4.67 12.30 15.00
C THR A 406 5.16 12.87 16.33
N LYS A 407 5.98 13.94 16.31
CA LYS A 407 6.46 14.61 17.54
C LYS A 407 5.33 15.12 18.42
N LYS A 408 4.24 15.58 17.80
CA LYS A 408 3.01 16.02 18.49
C LYS A 408 2.07 14.88 18.90
N SER A 409 2.42 13.63 18.60
CA SER A 409 1.58 12.45 18.84
C SER A 409 0.21 12.53 18.17
N ASN A 410 0.12 13.23 17.03
CA ASN A 410 -1.14 13.36 16.27
C ASN A 410 -1.40 12.15 15.36
N ILE A 411 -0.44 11.24 15.24
CA ILE A 411 -0.56 10.02 14.45
C ILE A 411 -0.58 8.85 15.43
N PHE A 412 -1.65 8.07 15.41
CA PHE A 412 -1.76 6.85 16.21
C PHE A 412 -0.70 5.84 15.76
N VAL A 413 0.10 5.38 16.71
CA VAL A 413 1.08 4.31 16.53
C VAL A 413 0.55 3.04 17.20
N PRO A 414 0.25 1.96 16.45
CA PRO A 414 -0.16 0.70 17.05
C PRO A 414 0.83 0.20 18.11
N GLN A 415 0.31 -0.19 19.28
CA GLN A 415 1.14 -0.54 20.44
C GLN A 415 2.18 -1.63 20.13
N PHE A 416 1.81 -2.62 19.31
CA PHE A 416 2.69 -3.73 18.96
C PHE A 416 3.98 -3.27 18.26
N LEU A 417 3.98 -2.14 17.55
CA LEU A 417 5.18 -1.58 16.92
C LEU A 417 6.18 -1.02 17.93
N SER A 418 5.74 -0.73 19.16
CA SER A 418 6.54 -0.09 20.20
C SER A 418 6.96 -1.02 21.32
N LEU A 419 6.55 -2.30 21.29
CA LEU A 419 6.85 -3.25 22.36
C LEU A 419 8.36 -3.57 22.43
N PRO A 420 8.94 -3.67 23.65
CA PRO A 420 10.32 -4.11 23.82
C PRO A 420 10.54 -5.54 23.29
N PRO A 421 11.77 -5.90 22.85
CA PRO A 421 12.07 -7.24 22.34
C PRO A 421 11.68 -8.39 23.28
N GLN A 422 11.88 -8.21 24.59
CA GLN A 422 11.56 -9.22 25.60
C GLN A 422 10.05 -9.46 25.70
N ASP A 423 9.24 -8.41 25.56
CA ASP A 423 7.78 -8.51 25.58
C ASP A 423 7.27 -9.24 24.33
N ILE A 424 7.86 -8.97 23.16
CA ILE A 424 7.55 -9.72 21.92
C ILE A 424 7.85 -11.21 22.12
N GLN A 425 9.03 -11.55 22.61
CA GLN A 425 9.44 -12.94 22.86
C GLN A 425 8.53 -13.64 23.88
N GLY A 426 8.20 -12.96 24.99
CA GLY A 426 7.28 -13.49 25.99
C GLY A 426 5.87 -13.74 25.44
N ARG A 427 5.34 -12.82 24.63
CA ARG A 427 4.04 -12.97 23.97
C ARG A 427 4.03 -14.09 22.94
N LEU A 428 5.11 -14.25 22.16
CA LEU A 428 5.27 -15.40 21.23
C LEU A 428 5.27 -16.73 21.97
N GLN A 429 6.04 -16.84 23.06
CA GLN A 429 6.07 -18.05 23.89
C GLN A 429 4.69 -18.37 24.47
N HIS A 430 3.98 -17.36 24.98
CA HIS A 430 2.62 -17.51 25.47
C HIS A 430 1.66 -18.00 24.38
N ALA A 431 1.70 -17.38 23.19
CA ALA A 431 0.88 -17.77 22.05
C ALA A 431 1.16 -19.22 21.63
N HIS A 432 2.43 -19.64 21.58
CA HIS A 432 2.78 -21.03 21.27
C HIS A 432 2.24 -22.03 22.30
N GLN A 433 2.24 -21.69 23.59
CA GLN A 433 1.66 -22.54 24.64
C GLN A 433 0.13 -22.66 24.51
N LYS A 434 -0.53 -21.59 24.07
CA LYS A 434 -1.99 -21.53 23.90
C LYS A 434 -2.50 -22.07 22.57
N ARG A 435 -1.63 -22.25 21.59
CA ARG A 435 -1.96 -22.63 20.21
C ARG A 435 -2.93 -23.83 20.10
N VAL A 436 -2.64 -24.93 20.79
CA VAL A 436 -3.45 -26.16 20.68
C VAL A 436 -4.86 -25.92 21.23
N GLU A 437 -4.97 -25.35 22.43
CA GLU A 437 -6.25 -25.01 23.08
C GLU A 437 -7.10 -24.09 22.19
N MET A 438 -6.49 -23.05 21.62
CA MET A 438 -7.17 -22.10 20.74
C MET A 438 -7.62 -22.73 19.42
N CYS A 439 -6.78 -23.59 18.82
CA CYS A 439 -7.13 -24.32 17.60
C CYS A 439 -8.34 -25.22 17.84
N ASP A 440 -8.30 -26.02 18.91
CA ASP A 440 -9.36 -26.96 19.26
C ASP A 440 -10.68 -26.23 19.52
N GLN A 441 -10.64 -25.10 20.23
CA GLN A 441 -11.81 -24.26 20.48
C GLN A 441 -12.38 -23.66 19.19
N ALA A 442 -11.52 -23.11 18.32
CA ALA A 442 -11.93 -22.51 17.05
C ALA A 442 -12.54 -23.55 16.11
N SER A 443 -11.86 -24.69 15.93
CA SER A 443 -12.32 -25.80 15.08
C SER A 443 -13.62 -26.40 15.61
N SER A 444 -13.75 -26.61 16.92
CA SER A 444 -14.99 -27.11 17.53
C SER A 444 -16.15 -26.12 17.31
N GLY A 445 -15.90 -24.82 17.47
CA GLY A 445 -16.88 -23.77 17.21
C GLY A 445 -17.36 -23.77 15.76
N HIS A 446 -16.42 -23.86 14.81
CA HIS A 446 -16.71 -23.94 13.37
C HIS A 446 -17.55 -25.18 13.02
N CYS A 447 -17.10 -26.37 13.43
CA CYS A 447 -17.81 -27.63 13.21
C CYS A 447 -19.24 -27.58 13.76
N ASN A 448 -19.41 -27.13 15.01
CA ASN A 448 -20.71 -27.05 15.66
C ASN A 448 -21.65 -26.09 14.93
N TYR A 449 -21.15 -24.93 14.50
CA TYR A 449 -21.94 -23.95 13.76
C TYR A 449 -22.43 -24.51 12.41
N TRP A 450 -21.54 -25.07 11.59
CA TRP A 450 -21.91 -25.53 10.25
C TRP A 450 -22.73 -26.82 10.27
N ASN A 451 -22.43 -27.76 11.16
CA ASN A 451 -23.23 -28.98 11.33
C ASN A 451 -24.64 -28.67 11.84
N SER A 452 -24.84 -27.61 12.62
CA SER A 452 -26.18 -27.19 13.06
C SER A 452 -26.91 -26.34 12.03
N THR A 453 -26.19 -25.49 11.29
CA THR A 453 -26.76 -24.60 10.27
C THR A 453 -27.17 -25.36 9.01
N SER A 454 -26.46 -26.44 8.65
CA SER A 454 -26.73 -27.24 7.45
C SER A 454 -26.50 -28.74 7.72
N PRO A 455 -27.36 -29.38 8.53
CA PRO A 455 -27.14 -30.75 9.03
C PRO A 455 -27.17 -31.85 7.97
N LYS A 456 -27.60 -31.52 6.74
CA LYS A 456 -27.65 -32.45 5.60
C LYS A 456 -26.47 -32.27 4.64
N GLU A 457 -25.68 -31.22 4.81
CA GLU A 457 -24.52 -30.96 3.99
C GLU A 457 -23.31 -31.71 4.58
N HIS A 458 -22.50 -32.31 3.72
CA HIS A 458 -21.19 -32.83 4.11
C HIS A 458 -20.16 -31.72 3.97
N PHE A 459 -19.45 -31.41 5.06
CA PHE A 459 -18.38 -30.41 5.12
C PHE A 459 -17.01 -31.09 5.21
N GLU A 460 -15.96 -30.35 4.89
CA GLU A 460 -14.58 -30.84 4.92
C GLU A 460 -13.79 -30.22 6.09
N HIS A 461 -14.37 -30.18 7.30
CA HIS A 461 -13.91 -29.40 8.46
C HIS A 461 -12.41 -29.48 8.81
N HIS A 462 -11.71 -30.54 8.39
CA HIS A 462 -10.25 -30.61 8.46
C HIS A 462 -9.55 -29.42 7.77
N LEU A 463 -10.10 -28.91 6.67
CA LEU A 463 -9.59 -27.76 5.93
C LEU A 463 -9.55 -26.51 6.80
N TYR A 464 -10.58 -26.27 7.61
CA TYR A 464 -10.59 -25.18 8.58
C TYR A 464 -9.41 -25.29 9.55
N THR A 465 -9.16 -26.48 10.09
CA THR A 465 -8.06 -26.72 11.04
C THR A 465 -6.69 -26.54 10.38
N GLU A 466 -6.53 -27.00 9.13
CA GLU A 466 -5.32 -26.77 8.34
C GLU A 466 -5.07 -25.28 8.11
N GLY A 467 -6.08 -24.56 7.63
CA GLY A 467 -6.02 -23.12 7.41
C GLY A 467 -5.66 -22.38 8.70
N TRP A 468 -6.33 -22.70 9.80
CA TRP A 468 -6.09 -22.09 11.12
C TRP A 468 -4.63 -22.22 11.55
N ASN A 469 -4.05 -23.42 11.39
CA ASN A 469 -2.66 -23.66 11.73
C ASN A 469 -1.68 -22.84 10.88
N VAL A 470 -1.96 -22.67 9.58
CA VAL A 470 -1.14 -21.84 8.69
C VAL A 470 -1.27 -20.37 9.09
N GLY A 471 -2.49 -19.86 9.24
CA GLY A 471 -2.75 -18.47 9.61
C GLY A 471 -2.10 -18.06 10.93
N PHE A 472 -2.24 -18.91 11.96
CA PHE A 472 -1.59 -18.68 13.26
C PHE A 472 -0.06 -18.67 13.15
N SER A 473 0.51 -19.60 12.38
CA SER A 473 1.96 -19.71 12.22
C SER A 473 2.53 -18.53 11.42
N ASP A 474 1.83 -18.10 10.36
CA ASP A 474 2.23 -16.96 9.56
C ASP A 474 2.18 -15.67 10.41
N ALA A 475 1.09 -15.45 11.17
CA ALA A 475 0.98 -14.30 12.06
C ALA A 475 2.09 -14.26 13.13
N ALA A 476 2.45 -15.41 13.70
CA ALA A 476 3.58 -15.52 14.63
C ALA A 476 4.93 -15.13 13.97
N VAL A 477 5.16 -15.58 12.73
CA VAL A 477 6.37 -15.26 11.98
C VAL A 477 6.47 -13.76 11.67
N PHE A 478 5.36 -13.11 11.30
CA PHE A 478 5.34 -11.65 11.12
C PHE A 478 5.64 -10.94 12.44
N TYR A 479 4.94 -11.32 13.50
CA TYR A 479 5.07 -10.68 14.81
C TYR A 479 6.49 -10.80 15.40
N GLY A 480 7.14 -11.95 15.22
CA GLY A 480 8.51 -12.19 15.68
C GLY A 480 9.62 -11.71 14.73
N ALA A 481 9.29 -11.25 13.53
CA ALA A 481 10.25 -11.07 12.44
C ALA A 481 11.50 -10.28 12.80
N ARG A 482 11.34 -9.19 13.58
CA ARG A 482 12.42 -8.32 14.00
C ARG A 482 13.30 -8.95 15.09
N VAL A 483 12.68 -9.52 16.12
CA VAL A 483 13.39 -10.07 17.28
C VAL A 483 14.06 -11.42 16.98
N GLU A 484 13.56 -12.13 15.96
CA GLU A 484 14.13 -13.37 15.44
C GLU A 484 15.17 -13.13 14.33
N GLY A 485 15.41 -11.88 13.94
CA GLY A 485 16.42 -11.52 12.94
C GLY A 485 16.05 -11.88 11.49
N LYS A 486 14.76 -12.08 11.18
CA LYS A 486 14.28 -12.26 9.80
C LYS A 486 14.35 -10.95 9.01
N ILE A 487 14.13 -9.83 9.68
CA ILE A 487 14.37 -8.47 9.18
C ILE A 487 15.11 -7.67 10.24
N ASN A 488 15.84 -6.63 9.83
CA ASN A 488 16.51 -5.75 10.79
C ASN A 488 15.50 -5.02 11.68
N GLY A 489 15.69 -5.05 12.99
CA GLY A 489 14.71 -4.49 13.92
C GLY A 489 15.06 -4.64 15.39
N SER A 490 16.35 -4.68 15.74
CA SER A 490 16.84 -4.94 17.10
C SER A 490 16.30 -4.02 18.21
N SER A 491 15.67 -2.90 17.86
CA SER A 491 15.04 -1.96 18.80
C SER A 491 13.64 -2.37 19.27
N GLY A 492 13.12 -3.52 18.82
CA GLY A 492 11.81 -4.06 19.21
C GLY A 492 10.71 -3.79 18.20
N GLY A 493 9.47 -3.96 18.65
CA GLY A 493 8.27 -3.96 17.82
C GLY A 493 8.00 -5.33 17.20
N GLY A 494 6.72 -5.67 17.07
CA GLY A 494 6.24 -6.78 16.25
C GLY A 494 5.69 -6.25 14.91
N ASP A 495 5.53 -7.13 13.93
CA ASP A 495 4.81 -6.80 12.69
C ASP A 495 3.47 -7.54 12.62
N LYS A 496 2.45 -6.88 12.07
CA LYS A 496 1.11 -7.44 11.81
C LYS A 496 0.95 -7.74 10.33
N ILE A 497 0.20 -8.77 9.95
CA ILE A 497 -0.22 -8.96 8.55
C ILE A 497 -1.24 -7.86 8.21
N GLY A 498 -0.85 -6.87 7.41
CA GLY A 498 -1.71 -5.74 7.04
C GLY A 498 -2.49 -6.00 5.75
N CYS A 499 -1.80 -6.50 4.73
CA CYS A 499 -2.39 -6.81 3.43
C CYS A 499 -3.01 -8.21 3.43
N LEU A 500 -3.94 -8.45 4.37
CA LEU A 500 -4.50 -9.77 4.66
C LEU A 500 -5.19 -10.41 3.46
N GLU A 501 -5.91 -9.63 2.64
CA GLU A 501 -6.70 -10.18 1.52
C GLU A 501 -5.81 -10.87 0.48
N ILE A 502 -4.77 -10.17 0.05
CA ILE A 502 -3.80 -10.72 -0.91
C ILE A 502 -2.86 -11.76 -0.27
N TRP A 503 -2.62 -11.68 1.05
CA TRP A 503 -1.88 -12.71 1.76
C TRP A 503 -2.65 -14.03 1.85
N VAL A 504 -3.93 -13.99 2.27
CA VAL A 504 -4.83 -15.15 2.27
C VAL A 504 -4.87 -15.79 0.90
N LYS A 505 -5.02 -14.99 -0.17
CA LYS A 505 -5.02 -15.50 -1.54
C LYS A 505 -3.73 -16.26 -1.86
N LYS A 506 -2.57 -15.67 -1.59
CA LYS A 506 -1.27 -16.32 -1.81
C LYS A 506 -1.19 -17.66 -1.09
N ARG A 507 -1.59 -17.71 0.18
CA ARG A 507 -1.51 -18.93 1.01
C ARG A 507 -2.52 -19.98 0.60
N LEU A 508 -3.72 -19.58 0.16
CA LEU A 508 -4.70 -20.50 -0.42
C LEU A 508 -4.19 -21.08 -1.76
N LEU A 509 -3.51 -20.27 -2.58
CA LEU A 509 -2.89 -20.78 -3.80
C LEU A 509 -1.75 -21.76 -3.49
N GLU A 510 -0.90 -21.44 -2.52
CA GLU A 510 0.23 -22.27 -2.10
C GLU A 510 -0.20 -23.56 -1.39
N SER A 511 -1.33 -23.56 -0.68
CA SER A 511 -1.87 -24.76 -0.03
C SER A 511 -2.28 -25.85 -1.01
N GLY A 512 -2.55 -25.46 -2.27
CA GLY A 512 -3.02 -26.36 -3.32
C GLY A 512 -4.53 -26.64 -3.26
N GLN A 513 -5.24 -26.08 -2.29
CA GLN A 513 -6.68 -26.30 -2.12
C GLN A 513 -7.47 -25.56 -3.22
N ARG A 514 -8.25 -26.31 -4.01
CA ARG A 514 -9.07 -25.79 -5.12
C ARG A 514 -10.51 -26.31 -5.12
N GLY A 515 -10.84 -27.21 -4.20
CA GLY A 515 -12.16 -27.82 -4.08
C GLY A 515 -13.27 -26.86 -3.63
N LYS A 516 -14.52 -27.34 -3.71
CA LYS A 516 -15.74 -26.63 -3.29
C LYS A 516 -15.66 -26.09 -1.85
N TYR A 517 -14.92 -26.76 -0.97
CA TYR A 517 -14.79 -26.42 0.45
C TYR A 517 -13.52 -25.61 0.77
N SER A 518 -12.81 -25.08 -0.24
CA SER A 518 -11.64 -24.20 -0.03
C SER A 518 -11.94 -22.96 0.82
N TRP A 519 -13.20 -22.53 0.90
CA TRP A 519 -13.65 -21.47 1.81
C TRP A 519 -13.47 -21.85 3.28
N GLU A 520 -13.58 -23.14 3.66
CA GLU A 520 -13.34 -23.58 5.04
C GLU A 520 -11.87 -23.34 5.42
N TRP A 521 -10.95 -23.64 4.50
CA TRP A 521 -9.53 -23.35 4.68
C TRP A 521 -9.26 -21.86 4.87
N GLU A 522 -9.88 -21.01 4.04
CA GLU A 522 -9.77 -19.56 4.17
C GLU A 522 -10.33 -19.05 5.52
N GLN A 523 -11.52 -19.51 5.92
CA GLN A 523 -12.09 -19.15 7.23
C GLN A 523 -11.17 -19.57 8.37
N GLY A 524 -10.62 -20.78 8.27
CA GLY A 524 -9.62 -21.30 9.20
C GLY A 524 -8.43 -20.35 9.28
N PHE A 525 -7.82 -20.03 8.14
CA PHE A 525 -6.66 -19.14 8.06
C PHE A 525 -6.90 -17.80 8.73
N ARG A 526 -8.01 -17.13 8.40
CA ARG A 526 -8.36 -15.83 8.99
C ARG A 526 -8.59 -15.94 10.49
N ALA A 527 -9.22 -17.02 10.96
CA ALA A 527 -9.42 -17.28 12.38
C ALA A 527 -8.10 -17.58 13.11
N GLY A 528 -7.14 -18.24 12.45
CA GLY A 528 -5.79 -18.47 12.98
C GLY A 528 -5.00 -17.19 13.16
N VAL A 529 -5.02 -16.31 12.14
CA VAL A 529 -4.42 -14.97 12.23
C VAL A 529 -5.05 -14.19 13.38
N LYS A 530 -6.38 -14.07 13.37
CA LYS A 530 -7.12 -13.33 14.41
C LYS A 530 -6.86 -13.89 15.81
N GLY A 531 -6.87 -15.21 15.98
CA GLY A 531 -6.59 -15.85 17.26
C GLY A 531 -5.20 -15.52 17.77
N PHE A 532 -4.18 -15.57 16.90
CA PHE A 532 -2.83 -15.14 17.26
C PHE A 532 -2.81 -13.67 17.70
N GLU A 533 -3.40 -12.76 16.89
CA GLU A 533 -3.43 -11.32 17.17
C GLU A 533 -4.07 -11.01 18.54
N GLU A 534 -5.23 -11.61 18.82
CA GLU A 534 -5.91 -11.47 20.12
C GLU A 534 -5.05 -11.99 21.28
N CYS A 535 -4.34 -13.11 21.09
CA CYS A 535 -3.49 -13.72 22.10
C CYS A 535 -2.28 -12.85 22.47
N VAL A 536 -1.71 -12.14 21.49
CA VAL A 536 -0.57 -11.23 21.73
C VAL A 536 -1.00 -9.78 21.99
N GLY A 537 -2.29 -9.48 22.00
CA GLY A 537 -2.85 -8.17 22.35
C GLY A 537 -2.70 -7.12 21.25
N MET A 538 -3.02 -7.48 20.00
CA MET A 538 -3.05 -6.57 18.83
C MET A 538 -4.45 -6.10 18.44
#